data_AF-A0A925YJB1-F1
#
_entry.id   AF-A0A925YJB1-F1
#
_cell.length_a   1.000
_cell.length_b   1.000
_cell.length_c   1.000
_cell.angle_alpha   90.00
_cell.angle_beta   90.00
_cell.angle_gamma   90.00
#
_symmetry.space_group_name_H-M   'P 1'
#
loop_
_entity.id
_entity.type
_entity.pdbx_description
1 polymer ?
#
loop_
_entity_poly.entity_id
_entity_poly.type
_entity_poly.pdbx_seq_one_letter_code
_entity_poly.pdbx_strand_id
1 'polypeptide(L)'
;MIDKLFTSDKAVISVHFASGSNHTRTPGLPSFCPGDTVSGYVTITPTENINYKKLIVRIKWRTEGRGDTDESVWTTIEEPEGTMTPGIVKNVPFSAVLPREPWSYSGRWIAIVWGVEVEADVAWKINPRHFAPFILAPTWASPER
;
A
#
# COMPACT_ATOMS: atom_id res chain seq x y z
N MET A 1 11.81 -3.13 5.13
CA MET A 1 12.33 -2.40 3.96
C MET A 1 11.52 -1.10 3.83
N ILE A 2 12.16 0.05 3.64
CA ILE A 2 11.45 1.34 3.46
C ILE A 2 11.09 1.43 1.98
N ASP A 3 9.80 1.40 1.65
CA ASP A 3 9.37 1.65 0.28
C ASP A 3 9.24 3.17 0.06
N LYS A 4 9.49 3.61 -1.18
CA LYS A 4 9.81 5.01 -1.57
C LYS A 4 8.94 6.08 -0.89
N LEU A 5 9.59 7.18 -0.47
CA LEU A 5 8.95 8.40 0.02
C LEU A 5 8.07 9.02 -1.07
N PHE A 6 6.77 9.18 -0.80
CA PHE A 6 5.91 10.03 -1.60
C PHE A 6 5.68 11.35 -0.89
N THR A 7 6.06 12.42 -1.58
CA THR A 7 5.83 13.80 -1.16
C THR A 7 4.60 14.31 -1.89
N SER A 8 3.49 14.44 -1.18
CA SER A 8 2.51 15.47 -1.51
C SER A 8 3.03 16.79 -0.92
N ASP A 9 2.68 17.95 -1.49
CA ASP A 9 3.03 19.26 -0.91
C ASP A 9 2.71 19.39 0.60
N LYS A 10 1.78 18.57 1.11
CA LYS A 10 1.20 18.65 2.45
C LYS A 10 1.66 17.58 3.43
N ALA A 11 2.19 16.46 2.93
CA ALA A 11 2.59 15.35 3.77
C ALA A 11 3.57 14.44 3.05
N VAL A 12 4.53 13.93 3.83
CA VAL A 12 5.35 12.79 3.45
C VAL A 12 4.66 11.53 3.96
N ILE A 13 4.33 10.62 3.05
CA ILE A 13 3.69 9.33 3.35
C ILE A 13 4.68 8.21 3.07
N SER A 14 4.78 7.25 3.97
CA SER A 14 5.61 6.05 3.83
C SER A 14 4.89 4.83 4.37
N VAL A 15 5.09 3.68 3.71
CA VAL A 15 4.56 2.40 4.17
C VAL A 15 5.72 1.51 4.60
N HIS A 16 5.61 0.96 5.80
CA HIS A 16 6.60 0.09 6.40
C HIS A 16 5.99 -1.29 6.58
N PHE A 17 6.45 -2.26 5.79
CA PHE A 17 6.05 -3.66 5.93
C PHE A 17 6.83 -4.32 7.08
N ALA A 18 6.11 -4.94 8.02
CA ALA A 18 6.66 -5.63 9.18
C ALA A 18 7.28 -7.00 8.84
N SER A 19 6.71 -7.68 7.85
CA SER A 19 7.20 -8.93 7.29
C SER A 19 7.06 -8.89 5.79
N GLY A 20 8.01 -9.52 5.10
CA GLY A 20 8.05 -9.72 3.66
C GLY A 20 9.22 -10.64 3.40
N SER A 21 9.00 -11.75 2.71
CA SER A 21 10.07 -12.69 2.44
C SER A 21 10.91 -12.11 1.29
N ASN A 22 12.24 -12.02 1.44
CA ASN A 22 13.17 -11.45 0.45
C ASN A 22 13.41 -12.43 -0.74
N HIS A 23 12.37 -13.15 -1.20
CA HIS A 23 12.50 -14.25 -2.17
C HIS A 23 12.28 -13.81 -3.62
N THR A 24 12.75 -12.65 -4.03
CA THR A 24 12.60 -12.18 -5.41
C THR A 24 13.95 -11.93 -6.07
N ARG A 25 14.07 -12.41 -7.32
CA ARG A 25 15.13 -12.03 -8.29
C ARG A 25 15.09 -10.53 -8.65
N THR A 26 14.07 -9.80 -8.19
CA THR A 26 13.91 -8.34 -8.33
C THR A 26 14.25 -7.68 -6.99
N PRO A 27 15.38 -6.96 -6.88
CA PRO A 27 15.68 -6.18 -5.68
C PRO A 27 14.60 -5.11 -5.46
N GLY A 28 14.01 -5.06 -4.27
CA GLY A 28 13.40 -3.81 -3.75
C GLY A 28 11.93 -3.84 -3.32
N LEU A 29 11.16 -4.91 -3.55
CA LEU A 29 9.77 -5.01 -3.05
C LEU A 29 9.58 -6.21 -2.12
N PRO A 30 8.76 -6.09 -1.05
CA PRO A 30 8.40 -7.22 -0.21
C PRO A 30 7.56 -8.23 -1.00
N SER A 31 7.79 -9.53 -0.74
CA SER A 31 7.08 -10.62 -1.40
C SER A 31 6.38 -11.55 -0.40
N PHE A 32 5.18 -11.98 -0.79
CA PHE A 32 4.27 -12.81 -0.02
C PHE A 32 3.65 -13.90 -0.90
N CYS A 33 3.17 -14.95 -0.25
CA CYS A 33 2.36 -16.01 -0.83
C CYS A 33 0.90 -15.93 -0.38
N PRO A 34 -0.02 -16.62 -1.08
CA PRO A 34 -1.35 -16.90 -0.58
C PRO A 34 -1.36 -17.37 0.88
N GLY A 35 -2.22 -16.77 1.70
CA GLY A 35 -2.36 -17.09 3.12
C GLY A 35 -1.32 -16.43 4.03
N ASP A 36 -0.28 -15.78 3.49
CA ASP A 36 0.61 -14.96 4.31
C ASP A 36 -0.14 -13.74 4.87
N THR A 37 0.35 -13.24 6.00
CA THR A 37 -0.15 -11.98 6.56
C THR A 37 0.71 -10.81 6.10
N VAL A 38 0.14 -9.94 5.26
CA VAL A 38 0.73 -8.63 4.98
C VAL A 38 0.41 -7.71 6.15
N SER A 39 1.45 -7.17 6.79
CA SER A 39 1.29 -6.31 7.97
C SER A 39 2.36 -5.24 8.03
N GLY A 40 2.11 -4.18 8.79
CA GLY A 40 2.98 -3.04 8.86
C GLY A 40 2.35 -1.83 9.49
N TYR A 41 2.94 -0.67 9.21
CA TYR A 41 2.37 0.62 9.56
C TYR A 41 2.62 1.65 8.45
N VAL A 42 1.67 2.56 8.32
CA VAL A 42 1.80 3.76 7.51
C VAL A 42 2.31 4.87 8.41
N THR A 43 3.33 5.59 7.94
CA THR A 43 3.83 6.80 8.59
C THR A 43 3.45 8.01 7.76
N ILE A 44 2.80 8.98 8.39
CA ILE A 44 2.39 10.24 7.76
C ILE A 44 3.03 11.37 8.56
N THR A 45 3.86 12.16 7.88
CA THR A 45 4.47 13.37 8.43
C THR A 45 3.88 14.59 7.72
N PRO A 46 2.91 15.29 8.34
CA PRO A 46 2.33 16.49 7.75
C PRO A 46 3.35 17.63 7.70
N THR A 47 3.36 18.37 6.60
CA THR A 47 4.10 19.63 6.44
C THR A 47 3.21 20.84 6.73
N GLU A 48 1.89 20.66 6.73
CA GLU A 48 0.88 21.65 7.14
C GLU A 48 -0.23 21.00 8.00
N ASN A 49 -1.15 21.80 8.54
CA ASN A 49 -2.33 21.27 9.24
C ASN A 49 -3.27 20.59 8.24
N ILE A 50 -3.62 19.33 8.51
CA ILE A 50 -4.53 18.54 7.69
C ILE A 50 -5.73 18.13 8.53
N ASN A 51 -6.91 18.65 8.19
CA ASN A 51 -8.19 18.13 8.70
C ASN A 51 -8.73 17.13 7.68
N TYR A 52 -8.89 15.88 8.11
CA TYR A 52 -9.37 14.80 7.27
C TYR A 52 -10.67 14.23 7.85
N LYS A 53 -11.60 13.85 6.97
CA LYS A 53 -12.86 13.19 7.34
C LYS A 53 -12.65 11.71 7.61
N LYS A 54 -11.76 11.10 6.85
CA LYS A 54 -11.36 9.70 6.97
C LYS A 54 -9.91 9.54 6.53
N LEU A 55 -9.18 8.70 7.24
CA LEU A 55 -7.88 8.21 6.79
C LEU A 55 -8.03 6.73 6.46
N ILE A 56 -7.74 6.38 5.22
CA ILE A 56 -8.08 5.08 4.67
C ILE A 56 -6.79 4.38 4.24
N VAL A 57 -6.57 3.18 4.75
CA VAL A 57 -5.52 2.26 4.30
C VAL A 57 -6.17 1.08 3.61
N ARG A 58 -5.87 0.86 2.33
CA ARG A 58 -6.43 -0.25 1.54
C ARG A 58 -5.34 -1.20 1.12
N ILE A 59 -5.57 -2.49 1.33
CA ILE A 59 -4.81 -3.53 0.63
C ILE A 59 -5.61 -3.87 -0.61
N LYS A 60 -5.02 -3.66 -1.79
CA LYS A 60 -5.72 -3.81 -3.06
C LYS A 60 -4.80 -4.29 -4.15
N TRP A 61 -5.40 -4.73 -5.25
CA TRP A 61 -4.71 -4.87 -6.53
C TRP A 61 -5.36 -3.97 -7.57
N ARG A 62 -4.56 -3.62 -8.59
CA ARG A 62 -5.04 -2.97 -9.82
C ARG A 62 -4.31 -3.53 -11.03
N THR A 63 -4.95 -3.49 -12.18
CA THR A 63 -4.25 -3.68 -13.45
C THR A 63 -3.56 -2.39 -13.87
N GLU A 64 -2.41 -2.53 -14.51
CA GLU A 64 -1.71 -1.42 -15.16
C GLU A 64 -1.37 -1.84 -16.59
N GLY A 65 -1.38 -0.91 -17.55
CA GLY A 65 -1.13 -1.22 -18.94
C GLY A 65 -1.86 -0.30 -19.90
N ARG A 66 -2.07 -0.77 -21.14
CA ARG A 66 -2.91 -0.06 -22.12
C ARG A 66 -4.35 -0.53 -22.01
N GLY A 67 -5.25 0.38 -21.66
CA GLY A 67 -6.69 0.10 -21.54
C GLY A 67 -7.25 0.60 -20.22
N ASP A 68 -8.43 0.11 -19.88
CA ASP A 68 -9.09 0.43 -18.61
C ASP A 68 -8.39 -0.25 -17.43
N THR A 69 -8.34 0.47 -16.31
CA THR A 69 -7.84 -0.08 -15.04
C THR A 69 -8.97 -0.86 -14.38
N ASP A 70 -8.72 -2.14 -14.12
CA ASP A 70 -9.54 -2.96 -13.24
C ASP A 70 -8.86 -3.02 -11.88
N GLU A 71 -9.64 -3.00 -10.81
CA GLU A 71 -9.11 -2.99 -9.45
C GLU A 71 -10.06 -3.65 -8.46
N SER A 72 -9.50 -4.20 -7.39
CA SER A 72 -10.30 -4.70 -6.28
C SER A 72 -9.62 -4.45 -4.95
N VAL A 73 -10.43 -4.03 -3.97
CA VAL A 73 -9.99 -3.83 -2.59
C VAL A 73 -10.19 -5.12 -1.82
N TRP A 74 -9.09 -5.65 -1.29
CA TRP A 74 -9.10 -6.85 -0.45
C TRP A 74 -9.44 -6.53 1.01
N THR A 75 -8.85 -5.44 1.53
CA THR A 75 -9.13 -4.99 2.89
C THR A 75 -9.05 -3.48 2.98
N THR A 76 -9.88 -2.92 3.87
CA THR A 76 -9.89 -1.50 4.22
C THR A 76 -9.75 -1.35 5.73
N ILE A 77 -8.81 -0.51 6.15
CA ILE A 77 -8.70 0.01 7.51
C ILE A 77 -9.05 1.49 7.43
N GLU A 78 -10.03 1.92 8.22
CA GLU A 78 -10.43 3.33 8.32
C GLU A 78 -10.13 3.86 9.71
N GLU A 79 -9.45 5.01 9.78
CA GLU A 79 -9.52 5.87 10.95
C GLU A 79 -10.56 6.98 10.72
N PRO A 80 -11.40 7.27 11.73
CA PRO A 80 -12.41 8.32 11.64
C PRO A 80 -11.77 9.70 11.55
N GLU A 81 -12.61 10.74 11.43
CA GLU A 81 -12.17 12.11 11.28
C GLU A 81 -11.14 12.55 12.33
N GLY A 82 -10.24 13.43 11.90
CA GLY A 82 -9.21 13.94 12.77
C GLY A 82 -8.40 15.06 12.16
N THR A 83 -7.41 15.50 12.94
CA THR A 83 -6.49 16.55 12.56
C THR A 83 -5.06 16.02 12.68
N MET A 84 -4.23 16.32 11.69
CA MET A 84 -2.78 16.13 11.76
C MET A 84 -2.09 17.49 11.80
N THR A 85 -1.14 17.64 12.72
CA THR A 85 -0.39 18.88 12.93
C THR A 85 1.00 18.75 12.30
N PRO A 86 1.54 19.82 11.67
CA PRO A 86 2.86 19.79 11.06
C PRO A 86 3.93 19.27 12.02
N GLY A 87 4.79 18.38 11.52
CA GLY A 87 5.88 17.79 12.29
C GLY A 87 5.48 16.73 13.31
N ILE A 88 4.18 16.52 13.59
CA ILE A 88 3.72 15.40 14.41
C ILE A 88 3.48 14.19 13.53
N VAL A 89 4.31 13.17 13.71
CA VAL A 89 4.20 11.91 12.98
C VAL A 89 2.97 11.14 13.42
N LYS A 90 2.14 10.73 12.46
CA LYS A 90 1.00 9.82 12.68
C LYS A 90 1.33 8.44 12.11
N ASN A 91 1.15 7.42 12.93
CA ASN A 91 1.35 6.02 12.54
C ASN A 91 0.02 5.28 12.52
N VAL A 92 -0.28 4.60 11.42
CA VAL A 92 -1.50 3.78 11.27
C VAL A 92 -1.11 2.33 10.99
N PRO A 93 -1.33 1.40 11.93
CA PRO A 93 -1.02 -0.01 11.70
C PRO A 93 -2.00 -0.65 10.72
N PHE A 94 -1.53 -1.64 9.96
CA PHE A 94 -2.37 -2.48 9.10
C PHE A 94 -1.94 -3.95 9.20
N SER A 95 -2.90 -4.86 8.98
CA SER A 95 -2.66 -6.30 8.91
C SER A 95 -3.80 -7.00 8.18
N ALA A 96 -3.50 -7.89 7.23
CA ALA A 96 -4.49 -8.76 6.61
C ALA A 96 -3.87 -10.06 6.08
N VAL A 97 -4.66 -11.13 6.07
CA VAL A 97 -4.30 -12.40 5.42
C VAL A 97 -4.57 -12.26 3.92
N LEU A 98 -3.58 -12.56 3.09
CA LEU A 98 -3.66 -12.39 1.63
C LEU A 98 -4.50 -13.50 0.96
N PRO A 99 -5.25 -13.15 -0.10
CA PRO A 99 -6.06 -14.11 -0.82
C PRO A 99 -5.22 -15.07 -1.66
N ARG A 100 -5.89 -16.08 -2.21
CA ARG A 100 -5.27 -17.02 -3.14
C ARG A 100 -4.86 -16.39 -4.47
N GLU A 101 -5.64 -15.43 -4.96
CA GLU A 101 -5.50 -14.83 -6.29
C GLU A 101 -6.21 -13.46 -6.34
N PRO A 102 -5.94 -12.61 -7.36
CA PRO A 102 -4.97 -12.79 -8.44
C PRO A 102 -3.51 -12.68 -7.96
N TRP A 103 -2.57 -13.24 -8.71
CA TRP A 103 -1.13 -13.08 -8.43
C TRP A 103 -0.59 -11.82 -9.09
N SER A 104 0.46 -11.25 -8.50
CA SER A 104 1.25 -10.21 -9.15
C SER A 104 1.79 -10.73 -10.48
N TYR A 105 1.65 -9.93 -11.51
CA TYR A 105 2.07 -10.27 -12.86
C TYR A 105 2.67 -9.02 -13.52
N SER A 106 3.75 -9.17 -14.26
CA SER A 106 4.37 -8.09 -15.03
C SER A 106 4.62 -8.59 -16.45
N GLY A 107 3.67 -8.32 -17.33
CA GLY A 107 3.75 -8.64 -18.75
C GLY A 107 3.98 -7.39 -19.60
N ARG A 108 4.14 -7.60 -20.91
CA ARG A 108 4.38 -6.52 -21.87
C ARG A 108 3.20 -5.53 -21.99
N TRP A 109 1.98 -6.04 -21.87
CA TRP A 109 0.76 -5.27 -22.16
C TRP A 109 -0.07 -4.98 -20.92
N ILE A 110 0.03 -5.85 -19.92
CA ILE A 110 -0.71 -5.76 -18.67
C ILE A 110 0.17 -6.21 -17.52
N ALA A 111 0.02 -5.53 -16.40
CA ALA A 111 0.53 -5.90 -15.10
C ALA A 111 -0.62 -6.00 -14.10
N ILE A 112 -0.50 -6.90 -13.13
CA ILE A 112 -1.35 -6.97 -11.94
C ILE A 112 -0.46 -6.54 -10.78
N VAL A 113 -0.78 -5.39 -10.17
CA VAL A 113 0.03 -4.77 -9.13
C VAL A 113 -0.74 -4.79 -7.83
N TRP A 114 -0.19 -5.51 -6.86
CA TRP A 114 -0.65 -5.50 -5.47
C TRP A 114 0.03 -4.38 -4.70
N GLY A 115 -0.65 -3.83 -3.71
CA GLY A 115 -0.05 -2.82 -2.84
C GLY A 115 -0.93 -2.40 -1.68
N VAL A 116 -0.32 -1.61 -0.81
CA VAL A 116 -0.97 -0.87 0.26
C VAL A 116 -1.16 0.56 -0.22
N GLU A 117 -2.41 0.97 -0.33
CA GLU A 117 -2.82 2.34 -0.61
C GLU A 117 -3.14 3.06 0.68
N VAL A 118 -2.74 4.33 0.75
CA VAL A 118 -3.09 5.23 1.83
C VAL A 118 -3.73 6.45 1.21
N GLU A 119 -4.87 6.88 1.73
CA GLU A 119 -5.59 8.06 1.28
C GLU A 119 -6.14 8.83 2.49
N ALA A 120 -5.85 10.13 2.55
CA ALA A 120 -6.53 11.04 3.49
C ALA A 120 -7.64 11.79 2.74
N ASP A 121 -8.90 11.54 3.12
CA ASP A 121 -10.08 12.25 2.59
C ASP A 121 -10.13 13.65 3.21
N VAL A 122 -9.78 14.66 2.43
CA VAL A 122 -9.71 16.07 2.86
C VAL A 122 -10.76 16.90 2.13
N ALA A 123 -11.49 17.72 2.89
CA ALA A 123 -12.53 18.54 2.29
C ALA A 123 -11.94 19.61 1.35
N TRP A 124 -12.54 19.76 0.17
CA TRP A 124 -12.28 20.86 -0.77
C TRP A 124 -10.85 20.94 -1.30
N LYS A 125 -10.11 19.83 -1.28
CA LYS A 125 -8.73 19.71 -1.74
C LYS A 125 -8.52 18.35 -2.41
N ILE A 126 -7.40 18.20 -3.12
CA ILE A 126 -6.97 16.88 -3.65
C ILE A 126 -6.56 16.01 -2.46
N ASN A 127 -7.09 14.78 -2.41
CA ASN A 127 -6.75 13.80 -1.38
C ASN A 127 -5.28 13.38 -1.50
N PRO A 128 -4.45 13.62 -0.46
CA PRO A 128 -3.12 13.03 -0.40
C PRO A 128 -3.25 11.50 -0.45
N ARG A 129 -2.64 10.89 -1.47
CA ARG A 129 -2.70 9.45 -1.70
C ARG A 129 -1.31 8.91 -2.03
N HIS A 130 -0.99 7.75 -1.49
CA HIS A 130 0.23 7.00 -1.79
C HIS A 130 -0.08 5.53 -1.99
N PHE A 131 0.67 4.86 -2.85
CA PHE A 131 0.54 3.43 -3.12
C PHE A 131 1.92 2.78 -3.04
N ALA A 132 2.10 1.87 -2.08
CA ALA A 132 3.33 1.12 -1.87
C ALA A 132 3.14 -0.33 -2.35
N PRO A 133 3.80 -0.73 -3.45
CA PRO A 133 3.57 -2.03 -4.05
C PRO A 133 4.22 -3.17 -3.26
N PHE A 134 3.64 -4.36 -3.39
CA PHE A 134 4.26 -5.61 -2.95
C PHE A 134 3.97 -6.73 -3.97
N ILE A 135 4.68 -7.84 -3.84
CA ILE A 135 4.53 -8.99 -4.73
C ILE A 135 3.71 -10.08 -4.03
N LEU A 136 2.57 -10.46 -4.59
CA LEU A 136 1.86 -11.69 -4.25
C LEU A 136 2.17 -12.75 -5.31
N ALA A 137 2.95 -13.77 -4.93
CA ALA A 137 3.37 -14.84 -5.82
C ALA A 137 2.79 -16.19 -5.37
N PRO A 138 2.52 -17.13 -6.29
CA PRO A 138 2.04 -18.45 -5.90
C PRO A 138 3.06 -19.18 -5.02
N THR A 139 2.57 -20.06 -4.15
CA THR A 139 3.41 -20.77 -3.16
C THR A 139 4.52 -21.61 -3.81
N TRP A 140 4.29 -22.17 -5.00
CA TRP A 140 5.29 -22.96 -5.73
C TRP A 140 6.42 -22.11 -6.35
N ALA A 141 6.24 -20.79 -6.44
CA ALA A 141 7.28 -19.89 -6.93
C ALA A 141 8.29 -19.51 -5.83
N SER A 142 8.02 -19.86 -4.57
CA SER A 142 8.97 -19.73 -3.47
C SER A 142 9.91 -20.94 -3.47
N PRO A 143 11.24 -20.75 -3.64
CA PRO A 143 12.17 -21.87 -3.82
C PRO A 143 12.41 -22.74 -2.58
N GLU A 144 11.80 -22.44 -1.43
CA GLU A 144 12.15 -23.04 -0.13
C GLU A 144 10.94 -23.62 0.65
N ARG A 145 10.01 -24.27 -0.05
CA ARG A 145 9.04 -25.19 0.57
C ARG A 145 8.99 -26.53 -0.16
#